data_AF-A0A6P0X1U4-F1
#
_entry.id   AF-A0A6P0X1U4-F1
#
_cell.length_a   1.000
_cell.length_b   1.000
_cell.length_c   1.000
_cell.angle_alpha   90.00
_cell.angle_beta   90.00
_cell.angle_gamma   90.00
#
_symmetry.space_group_name_H-M   'P 1'
#
loop_
_entity.id
_entity.type
_entity.pdbx_description
1 polymer ?
#
loop_
_entity_poly.entity_id
_entity_poly.type
_entity_poly.pdbx_seq_one_letter_code
_entity_poly.pdbx_strand_id
1 'polypeptide(L)' 'MAYSPDGATLASASWDNTVKLWTVGLDGLITYARDCLRGYLTHNPNVSASDKKLLEI' A
#
# COMPACT_ATOMS: atom_id res chain seq x y z
N MET A 1 -12.62 13.06 11.18
CA MET A 1 -11.50 12.12 10.95
C MET A 1 -10.21 12.89 11.17
N ALA A 2 -9.21 12.23 11.74
CA ALA A 2 -7.92 12.83 12.04
C ALA A 2 -6.78 11.84 11.75
N TYR A 3 -5.64 12.36 11.30
CA TYR A 3 -4.42 11.59 11.11
C TYR A 3 -3.42 11.94 12.21
N SER A 4 -2.65 10.96 12.65
CA SER A 4 -1.47 11.22 13.46
C SER A 4 -0.41 11.97 12.63
N PRO A 5 0.39 12.87 13.23
CA PRO A 5 1.41 13.65 12.49
C PRO A 5 2.47 12.79 11.79
N ASP A 6 2.73 11.59 12.30
CA ASP A 6 3.63 10.59 11.71
C ASP A 6 2.97 9.73 10.63
N GLY A 7 1.66 9.89 10.38
CA GLY A 7 0.89 9.17 9.36
C GLY A 7 0.64 7.69 9.67
N ALA A 8 1.12 7.18 10.81
CA ALA A 8 1.00 5.76 11.17
C ALA A 8 -0.40 5.37 11.65
N THR A 9 -1.23 6.33 12.08
CA THR A 9 -2.53 6.08 12.69
C THR A 9 -3.61 6.99 12.11
N LEU A 10 -4.74 6.41 11.72
CA LEU A 10 -5.96 7.12 11.33
C LEU A 10 -7.04 6.92 12.39
N ALA A 11 -7.63 8.01 12.86
CA ALA A 11 -8.76 8.00 13.78
C ALA A 11 -10.05 8.41 13.06
N SER A 12 -11.10 7.59 13.20
CA SER A 12 -12.44 7.90 12.74
C SER A 12 -13.45 7.76 13.87
N ALA A 13 -14.30 8.78 14.05
CA ALA A 13 -15.47 8.69 14.90
C ALA A 13 -16.65 8.14 14.08
N SER A 14 -17.48 7.32 14.71
CA SER A 14 -18.67 6.71 14.14
C SER A 14 -19.91 7.18 14.89
N TRP A 15 -21.08 7.10 14.24
CA TRP A 15 -22.35 7.53 14.82
C TRP A 15 -22.87 6.62 15.94
N ASP A 16 -22.29 5.42 16.06
CA ASP A 16 -22.53 4.49 17.17
C ASP A 16 -21.77 4.85 18.46
N ASN A 17 -21.30 6.10 18.57
CA ASN A 17 -20.48 6.62 19.66
C ASN A 17 -19.15 5.89 19.85
N THR A 18 -18.64 5.22 18.81
CA THR A 18 -17.32 4.57 18.85
C THR A 18 -16.27 5.39 18.10
N VAL A 19 -15.02 5.25 18.53
CA VAL A 19 -13.84 5.72 17.80
C VAL A 19 -13.05 4.50 17.34
N LYS A 20 -12.77 4.43 16.04
CA LYS A 20 -11.92 3.41 15.45
C LYS A 20 -10.55 4.00 15.14
N LEU A 21 -9.51 3.34 15.65
CA LEU A 21 -8.12 3.61 15.33
C LEU A 21 -7.64 2.56 14.34
N TRP A 22 -7.06 3.03 13.24
CA TRP A 22 -6.52 2.20 12.18
C TRP A 22 -5.03 2.40 12.12
N THR A 23 -4.26 1.32 12.25
CA THR A 23 -2.83 1.35 11.96
C THR A 23 -2.65 1.38 10.45
N VAL A 24 -2.11 2.48 9.92
CA VAL A 24 -1.83 2.67 8.49
C VAL A 24 -0.39 2.25 8.23
N GLY A 25 -0.15 0.93 8.31
CA GLY A 25 1.14 0.34 7.99
C GLY A 25 1.27 0.09 6.49
N LEU A 26 2.06 0.91 5.80
CA LEU A 26 2.34 0.74 4.36
C LEU A 26 3.30 -0.43 4.07
N ASP A 27 4.08 -0.88 5.06
CA ASP A 27 5.18 -1.82 4.85
C ASP A 27 4.70 -3.19 4.30
N GLY A 28 3.67 -3.76 4.92
CA GLY A 28 3.04 -5.00 4.44
C GLY A 28 2.33 -4.82 3.10
N LEU A 29 1.72 -3.66 2.86
CA LEU A 29 1.06 -3.35 1.60
C LEU A 29 2.08 -3.20 0.46
N ILE A 30 3.20 -2.54 0.69
CA ILE A 30 4.30 -2.40 -0.27
C ILE A 30 4.90 -3.75 -0.60
N THR A 31 5.10 -4.61 0.42
CA THR A 31 5.61 -5.97 0.21
C THR A 31 4.66 -6.79 -0.67
N TYR A 32 3.36 -6.78 -0.37
CA TYR A 32 2.35 -7.46 -1.16
C TYR A 32 2.25 -6.90 -2.59
N ALA A 33 2.19 -5.58 -2.73
CA ALA A 33 2.14 -4.91 -4.03
C ALA A 33 3.38 -5.22 -4.88
N ARG A 34 4.56 -5.28 -4.26
CA ARG A 34 5.80 -5.70 -4.94
C ARG A 34 5.72 -7.13 -5.46
N ASP A 35 5.22 -8.05 -4.65
CA ASP A 35 5.10 -9.46 -5.05
C ASP A 35 4.17 -9.61 -6.27
N CYS A 36 3.01 -8.96 -6.21
CA CYS A 36 2.06 -8.95 -7.32
C CYS A 36 2.65 -8.26 -8.56
N LEU A 37 3.31 -7.11 -8.39
CA LEU A 37 3.94 -6.37 -9.48
C LEU A 37 5.05 -7.19 -10.15
N ARG A 38 5.88 -7.90 -9.37
CA ARG A 38 6.87 -8.82 -9.89
C ARG A 38 6.23 -9.95 -10.69
N GLY A 39 5.16 -10.55 -10.17
CA GLY A 39 4.39 -11.57 -10.87
C GLY A 39 3.87 -11.06 -12.21
N TYR A 40 3.28 -9.87 -12.24
CA TYR A 40 2.79 -9.24 -13.46
C TYR A 40 3.90 -8.97 -14.48
N LEU A 41 4.98 -8.32 -14.05
CA LEU A 41 6.08 -7.92 -14.95
C LEU A 41 6.82 -9.12 -15.56
N THR A 42 6.84 -10.26 -14.89
CA THR A 42 7.51 -11.49 -15.36
C THR A 42 6.65 -12.31 -16.30
N HIS A 43 5.32 -12.29 -16.13
CA HIS A 43 4.41 -13.09 -16.95
C HIS A 43 3.79 -12.31 -18.10
N ASN A 44 3.85 -10.97 -18.09
CA ASN A 44 3.29 -10.16 -19.16
C ASN A 44 4.29 -10.00 -20.32
N PRO A 45 4.02 -10.60 -21.50
CA PRO A 45 4.92 -10.50 -22.66
C PRO A 45 4.95 -9.09 -23.29
N ASN A 46 3.98 -8.22 -22.97
CA ASN A 46 3.82 -6.88 -23.53
C ASN A 46 4.40 -5.76 -22.65
N VAL A 47 5.27 -6.09 -21.69
CA VAL A 47 5.89 -5.12 -20.79
C VAL A 47 7.04 -4.36 -21.47
N SER A 48 7.04 -3.03 -21.34
CA SER A 48 8.10 -2.18 -21.88
C SER A 48 9.40 -2.30 -21.06
N ALA A 49 10.54 -1.94 -21.67
CA ALA A 49 11.82 -1.93 -20.96
C ALA A 49 11.85 -0.93 -19.79
N SER A 50 11.10 0.17 -19.87
CA SER A 50 10.98 1.16 -18.79
C SER A 50 10.27 0.59 -17.57
N ASP A 51 9.22 -0.20 -17.78
CA ASP A 51 8.45 -0.83 -16.70
C ASP A 51 9.26 -1.94 -16.01
N LYS A 52 10.17 -2.63 -16.72
CA LYS A 52 11.07 -3.63 -16.13
C LYS A 52 12.05 -3.05 -15.12
N LYS A 53 12.38 -1.76 -15.21
CA LYS A 53 13.24 -1.06 -14.25
C LYS A 53 12.65 -1.03 -12.84
N LEU A 54 11.33 -1.21 -12.72
CA LEU A 54 10.62 -1.31 -11.43
C LEU A 54 10.96 -2.61 -10.67
N LEU A 55 11.64 -3.58 -11.28
CA LEU A 55 12.10 -4.80 -10.61
C LEU A 55 13.38 -4.58 -9.77
N GLU A 56 14.13 -3.51 -10.04
CA GLU A 56 15.47 -3.24 -9.47
C GLU A 56 15.45 -2.27 -8.30
N ILE A 57 14.32 -1.61 -8.05
CA ILE A 57 14.08 -0.69 -6.92
C ILE A 57 13.53 -1.45 -5.72
#